data_AF-A0A3N5EC37-F1
#
_entry.id   AF-A0A3N5EC37-F1
#
_cell.length_a   1.000
_cell.length_b   1.000
_cell.length_c   1.000
_cell.angle_alpha   90.00
_cell.angle_beta   90.00
_cell.angle_gamma   90.00
#
_symmetry.space_group_name_H-M   'P 1'
#
loop_
_entity.id
_entity.type
_entity.pdbx_description
1 polymer ?
#
loop_
_entity_poly.entity_id
_entity_poly.type
_entity_poly.pdbx_seq_one_letter_code
_entity_poly.pdbx_strand_id
1 'polypeptide(L)'
;MKERKTQTTLADADASVAITKATQEKEVAVIQAEREFEVAKLQLQAAQNLAEAVVAGGKAKADVIVFKNAAEAQGLKNAAAAFGDGHTYVRYLMNQKMAPSITYVLSNTDGPFADLIRRVMESSKGGKK
;
A
#
# COMPACT_ATOMS: atom_id res chain seq x y z
N MET A 1 -75.51 27.54 31.55
CA MET A 1 -75.44 26.88 30.21
C MET A 1 -74.35 27.47 29.31
N LYS A 2 -74.15 28.80 29.23
CA LYS A 2 -73.12 29.41 28.37
C LYS A 2 -71.68 29.11 28.82
N GLU A 3 -71.38 29.19 30.12
CA GLU A 3 -70.03 28.94 30.66
C GLU A 3 -69.54 27.50 30.50
N ARG A 4 -70.45 26.53 30.51
CA ARG A 4 -70.11 25.11 30.32
C ARG A 4 -69.69 24.83 28.88
N LYS A 5 -70.34 25.49 27.90
CA LYS A 5 -70.01 25.37 26.47
C LYS A 5 -68.66 26.00 26.13
N THR A 6 -68.30 27.11 26.76
CA THR A 6 -67.01 27.77 26.55
C THR A 6 -65.84 26.96 27.14
N GLN A 7 -66.05 26.30 28.28
CA GLN A 7 -65.04 25.41 28.88
C GLN A 7 -64.80 24.16 28.02
N THR A 8 -65.85 23.54 27.49
CA THR A 8 -65.68 22.37 26.61
C THR A 8 -64.95 22.72 25.32
N THR A 9 -65.26 23.87 24.70
CA THR A 9 -64.55 24.30 23.48
C THR A 9 -63.08 24.64 23.72
N LEU A 10 -62.74 25.16 24.90
CA LEU A 10 -61.35 25.42 25.28
C LEU A 10 -60.60 24.09 25.50
N ALA A 11 -61.22 23.14 26.20
CA ALA A 11 -60.63 21.81 26.41
C ALA A 11 -60.42 21.05 25.08
N ASP A 12 -61.37 21.15 24.14
CA ASP A 12 -61.25 20.55 22.81
C ASP A 12 -60.12 21.22 21.99
N ALA A 13 -59.96 22.54 22.13
CA ALA A 13 -58.87 23.28 21.49
C ALA A 13 -57.51 22.87 22.06
N ASP A 14 -57.38 22.77 23.38
CA ASP A 14 -56.15 22.34 24.05
C ASP A 14 -55.79 20.90 23.67
N ALA A 15 -56.78 20.00 23.59
CA ALA A 15 -56.59 18.62 23.14
C ALA A 15 -56.11 18.57 21.69
N SER A 16 -56.69 19.38 20.80
CA SER A 16 -56.28 19.47 19.40
C SER A 16 -54.83 19.96 19.24
N VAL A 17 -54.44 20.98 20.01
CA VAL A 17 -53.05 21.48 20.02
C VAL A 17 -52.09 20.41 20.53
N ALA A 18 -52.44 19.68 21.60
CA ALA A 18 -51.63 18.60 22.13
C ALA A 18 -51.44 17.46 21.11
N ILE A 19 -52.52 17.04 20.44
CA ILE A 19 -52.46 16.01 19.39
C ILE A 19 -51.61 16.47 18.21
N THR A 20 -51.78 17.71 17.77
CA THR A 20 -51.02 18.29 16.66
C THR A 20 -49.53 18.30 17.00
N LYS A 21 -49.16 18.72 18.21
CA LYS A 21 -47.78 18.75 18.66
C LYS A 21 -47.18 17.34 18.74
N ALA A 22 -47.90 16.38 19.33
CA ALA A 22 -47.46 15.00 19.40
C ALA A 22 -47.27 14.37 18.01
N THR A 23 -48.13 14.74 17.04
CA THR A 23 -48.02 14.28 15.65
C THR A 23 -46.78 14.85 14.97
N GLN A 24 -46.51 16.14 15.16
CA GLN A 24 -45.29 16.79 14.64
C GLN A 24 -44.03 16.19 15.25
N GLU A 25 -43.99 15.96 16.55
CA GLU A 25 -42.86 15.33 17.23
C GLU A 25 -42.60 13.91 16.70
N LYS A 26 -43.67 13.13 16.50
CA LYS A 26 -43.59 11.81 15.87
C LYS A 26 -43.04 11.89 14.45
N GLU A 27 -43.53 12.81 13.62
CA GLU A 27 -43.06 12.97 12.25
C GLU A 27 -41.57 13.36 12.19
N VAL A 28 -41.14 14.29 13.05
CA VAL A 28 -39.73 14.67 13.16
C VAL A 28 -38.87 13.47 13.57
N ALA A 29 -39.31 12.68 14.55
CA ALA A 29 -38.60 11.48 14.98
C ALA A 29 -38.48 10.44 13.86
N VAL A 30 -39.54 10.22 13.07
CA VAL A 30 -39.52 9.30 11.92
C VAL A 30 -38.57 9.81 10.84
N ILE A 31 -38.67 11.09 10.45
CA ILE A 31 -37.79 11.69 9.45
C ILE A 31 -36.33 11.60 9.89
N GLN A 32 -36.05 11.81 11.17
CA GLN A 32 -34.70 11.70 11.70
C GLN A 32 -34.20 10.26 11.64
N ALA A 33 -35.01 9.28 12.04
CA ALA A 33 -34.66 7.86 11.96
C ALA A 33 -34.41 7.41 10.49
N GLU A 34 -35.23 7.86 9.55
CA GLU A 34 -35.05 7.57 8.12
C GLU A 34 -33.74 8.19 7.58
N ARG A 35 -33.43 9.43 7.95
CA ARG A 35 -32.16 10.08 7.57
C ARG A 35 -30.96 9.33 8.13
N GLU A 36 -31.00 8.96 9.41
CA GLU A 36 -29.92 8.20 10.05
C GLU A 36 -29.74 6.84 9.40
N PHE A 37 -30.83 6.16 9.04
CA PHE A 37 -30.80 4.90 8.30
C PHE A 37 -30.15 5.04 6.91
N GLU A 38 -30.55 6.04 6.13
CA GLU A 38 -29.96 6.27 4.80
C GLU A 38 -28.48 6.66 4.88
N VAL A 39 -28.08 7.46 5.89
CA VAL A 39 -26.67 7.77 6.14
C VAL A 39 -25.89 6.50 6.50
N ALA A 40 -26.43 5.66 7.39
CA ALA A 40 -25.78 4.40 7.77
C ALA A 40 -25.63 3.45 6.57
N LYS A 41 -26.63 3.38 5.70
CA LYS A 41 -26.60 2.60 4.47
C LYS A 41 -25.54 3.10 3.49
N LEU A 42 -25.45 4.42 3.30
CA LEU A 42 -24.42 5.04 2.47
C LEU A 42 -23.02 4.76 3.02
N GLN A 43 -22.84 4.88 4.34
CA GLN A 43 -21.58 4.56 5.00
C GLN A 43 -21.18 3.10 4.84
N LEU A 44 -22.14 2.17 4.95
CA LEU A 44 -21.90 0.75 4.73
C LEU A 44 -21.43 0.48 3.30
N GLN A 45 -22.11 1.05 2.29
CA GLN A 45 -21.71 0.92 0.89
C GLN A 45 -20.33 1.53 0.63
N ALA A 46 -20.04 2.71 1.19
CA ALA A 46 -18.73 3.33 1.08
C ALA A 46 -17.64 2.46 1.72
N ALA A 47 -17.88 1.89 2.90
CA ALA A 47 -16.94 1.00 3.57
C ALA A 47 -16.68 -0.28 2.76
N GLN A 48 -17.72 -0.87 2.16
CA GLN A 48 -17.59 -2.03 1.27
C GLN A 48 -16.74 -1.70 0.04
N ASN A 49 -17.04 -0.60 -0.64
CA ASN A 49 -16.28 -0.16 -1.82
C ASN A 49 -14.81 0.12 -1.48
N LEU A 50 -14.54 0.73 -0.32
CA LEU A 50 -13.17 0.97 0.15
C LEU A 50 -12.44 -0.36 0.44
N ALA A 51 -13.11 -1.32 1.07
CA ALA A 51 -12.53 -2.62 1.35
C ALA A 51 -12.17 -3.36 0.04
N GLU A 52 -13.08 -3.37 -0.92
CA GLU A 52 -12.86 -3.95 -2.25
C GLU A 52 -11.70 -3.26 -2.98
N ALA A 53 -11.64 -1.92 -2.95
CA ALA A 53 -10.55 -1.17 -3.56
C ALA A 53 -9.19 -1.49 -2.94
N VAL A 54 -9.13 -1.63 -1.61
CA VAL A 54 -7.89 -2.01 -0.89
C VAL A 54 -7.47 -3.43 -1.28
N VAL A 55 -8.39 -4.38 -1.30
CA VAL A 55 -8.10 -5.77 -1.68
C VAL A 55 -7.64 -5.85 -3.14
N ALA A 56 -8.34 -5.17 -4.05
CA ALA A 56 -7.99 -5.14 -5.47
C ALA A 56 -6.61 -4.48 -5.68
N GLY A 57 -6.35 -3.35 -5.02
CA GLY A 57 -5.06 -2.68 -5.06
C GLY A 57 -3.92 -3.53 -4.48
N GLY A 58 -4.19 -4.26 -3.39
CA GLY A 58 -3.25 -5.21 -2.80
C GLY A 58 -2.91 -6.36 -3.74
N LYS A 59 -3.92 -6.99 -4.35
CA LYS A 59 -3.75 -8.04 -5.36
C LYS A 59 -2.96 -7.55 -6.56
N ALA A 60 -3.32 -6.40 -7.12
CA ALA A 60 -2.63 -5.83 -8.27
C ALA A 60 -1.13 -5.58 -7.98
N LYS A 61 -0.79 -5.05 -6.79
CA LYS A 61 0.61 -4.88 -6.38
C LYS A 61 1.33 -6.21 -6.23
N ALA A 62 0.68 -7.20 -5.63
CA ALA A 62 1.25 -8.54 -5.49
C ALA A 62 1.51 -9.17 -6.88
N ASP A 63 0.55 -9.07 -7.79
CA ASP A 63 0.66 -9.60 -9.15
C ASP A 63 1.82 -8.95 -9.92
N VAL A 64 1.98 -7.62 -9.82
CA VAL A 64 3.12 -6.92 -10.43
C VAL A 64 4.46 -7.45 -9.89
N ILE A 65 4.57 -7.71 -8.59
CA ILE A 65 5.78 -8.28 -7.98
C ILE A 65 6.00 -9.71 -8.49
N VAL A 66 4.96 -10.53 -8.50
CA VAL A 66 5.04 -11.91 -9.00
C VAL A 66 5.46 -11.93 -10.46
N PHE A 67 4.86 -11.10 -11.31
CA PHE A 67 5.23 -11.01 -12.73
C PHE A 67 6.65 -10.51 -12.93
N LYS A 68 7.10 -9.53 -12.16
CA LYS A 68 8.49 -9.05 -12.21
C LYS A 68 9.47 -10.16 -11.81
N ASN A 69 9.22 -10.84 -10.70
CA ASN A 69 10.06 -11.94 -10.22
C ASN A 69 10.07 -13.11 -11.22
N ALA A 70 8.93 -13.44 -11.82
CA ALA A 70 8.83 -14.47 -12.84
C ALA A 70 9.61 -14.08 -14.11
N ALA A 71 9.52 -12.83 -14.56
CA ALA A 71 10.28 -12.35 -15.70
C ALA A 71 11.79 -12.35 -15.44
N GLU A 72 12.23 -11.91 -14.26
CA GLU A 72 13.64 -11.96 -13.86
C GLU A 72 14.16 -13.40 -13.78
N ALA A 73 13.40 -14.29 -13.15
CA ALA A 73 13.75 -15.71 -13.07
C ALA A 73 13.83 -16.36 -14.45
N GLN A 74 12.89 -16.06 -15.34
CA GLN A 74 12.90 -16.57 -16.71
C GLN A 74 14.08 -16.01 -17.51
N GLY A 75 14.40 -14.72 -17.35
CA GLY A 75 15.56 -14.10 -17.97
C GLY A 75 16.87 -14.75 -17.53
N LEU A 76 17.03 -14.99 -16.22
CA LEU A 76 18.17 -15.70 -15.65
C LEU A 76 18.25 -17.14 -16.16
N LYS A 77 17.12 -17.84 -16.25
CA LYS A 77 17.06 -19.22 -16.77
C LYS A 77 17.47 -19.28 -18.25
N ASN A 78 16.97 -18.35 -19.06
CA ASN A 78 17.34 -18.26 -20.48
C ASN A 78 18.83 -17.92 -20.65
N ALA A 79 19.36 -17.01 -19.83
CA ALA A 79 20.78 -16.67 -19.85
C ALA A 79 21.67 -17.84 -19.41
N ALA A 80 21.30 -18.55 -18.34
CA ALA A 80 22.00 -19.76 -17.90
C ALA A 80 21.96 -20.86 -18.97
N ALA A 81 20.82 -21.05 -19.64
CA ALA A 81 20.68 -22.00 -20.74
C ALA A 81 21.55 -21.63 -21.96
N ALA A 82 21.64 -20.34 -22.31
CA ALA A 82 22.50 -19.85 -23.40
C ALA A 82 24.00 -20.09 -23.13
N PHE A 83 24.41 -20.09 -21.86
CA PHE A 83 25.77 -20.41 -21.43
C PHE A 83 26.03 -21.91 -21.26
N GLY A 84 25.03 -22.77 -21.48
CA GLY A 84 25.12 -24.23 -21.38
C GLY A 84 25.18 -24.79 -19.95
N ASP A 85 25.82 -24.08 -19.02
CA ASP A 85 25.88 -24.41 -17.60
C ASP A 85 25.73 -23.14 -16.73
N GLY A 86 24.89 -23.23 -15.70
CA GLY A 86 24.62 -22.14 -14.76
C GLY A 86 25.86 -21.70 -14.00
N HIS A 87 26.81 -22.60 -13.72
CA HIS A 87 28.06 -22.22 -13.05
C HIS A 87 28.95 -21.33 -13.93
N THR A 88 28.98 -21.57 -15.24
CA THR A 88 29.73 -20.75 -16.20
C THR A 88 29.12 -19.35 -16.30
N TYR A 89 27.80 -19.25 -16.31
CA TYR A 89 27.09 -17.97 -16.28
C TYR A 89 27.35 -17.17 -14.98
N VAL A 90 27.32 -17.83 -13.82
CA VAL A 90 27.62 -17.19 -12.53
C VAL A 90 29.06 -16.69 -12.47
N ARG A 91 30.04 -17.45 -12.98
CA ARG A 91 31.44 -17.01 -13.08
C ARG A 91 31.59 -15.78 -13.99
N TYR A 92 30.91 -15.76 -15.13
CA TYR A 92 30.91 -14.61 -16.03
C TYR A 92 30.31 -13.36 -15.36
N LEU A 93 29.14 -13.49 -14.72
CA LEU A 93 28.50 -12.39 -13.99
C LEU A 93 29.36 -11.88 -12.84
N MET A 94 29.97 -12.78 -12.07
CA MET A 94 30.84 -12.43 -10.95
C MET A 94 32.06 -11.64 -11.45
N ASN A 95 32.69 -12.09 -12.53
CA ASN A 95 33.78 -11.36 -13.16
C ASN A 95 33.33 -9.99 -13.67
N GLN A 96 32.15 -9.88 -14.30
CA GLN A 96 31.61 -8.60 -14.76
C GLN A 96 31.35 -7.61 -13.62
N LYS A 97 30.86 -8.09 -12.47
CA LYS A 97 30.55 -7.25 -11.30
C LYS A 97 31.78 -6.88 -10.49
N MET A 98 32.80 -7.74 -10.43
CA MET A 98 34.04 -7.49 -9.69
C MET A 98 35.11 -6.77 -10.52
N ALA A 99 35.08 -6.86 -11.86
CA ALA A 99 36.06 -6.20 -12.70
C ALA A 99 36.17 -4.68 -12.45
N PRO A 100 35.07 -3.89 -12.33
CA PRO A 100 35.17 -2.45 -12.11
C PRO A 100 35.79 -2.08 -10.76
N SER A 101 35.49 -2.84 -9.71
CA SER A 101 36.04 -2.63 -8.37
C SER A 101 37.52 -3.01 -8.30
N ILE A 102 37.94 -4.06 -9.02
CA ILE A 102 39.34 -4.41 -9.20
C ILE A 102 40.08 -3.32 -9.99
N THR A 103 39.51 -2.83 -11.11
CA THR A 103 40.09 -1.73 -11.88
C THR A 103 40.22 -0.46 -11.04
N TYR A 104 39.22 -0.12 -10.23
CA TYR A 104 39.26 1.05 -9.35
C TYR A 104 40.38 0.95 -8.30
N VAL A 105 40.54 -0.21 -7.65
CA VAL A 105 41.62 -0.48 -6.70
C VAL A 105 43.00 -0.42 -7.37
N LEU A 106 43.11 -0.91 -8.61
CA LEU A 106 44.36 -0.90 -9.37
C LEU A 106 44.69 0.47 -9.98
N SER A 107 43.69 1.30 -10.27
CA SER A 107 43.87 2.66 -10.82
C SER A 107 44.09 3.72 -9.76
N ASN A 108 43.68 3.46 -8.52
CA ASN A 108 43.86 4.40 -7.41
C ASN A 108 45.23 4.17 -6.75
N THR A 109 46.27 4.84 -7.28
CA THR A 109 47.68 4.65 -6.90
C THR A 109 48.08 5.19 -5.52
N ASP A 110 47.19 5.94 -4.86
CA ASP A 110 47.48 6.69 -3.62
C ASP A 110 46.62 6.25 -2.42
N GLY A 111 46.05 5.03 -2.47
CA GLY A 111 45.28 4.45 -1.38
C GLY A 111 46.04 3.38 -0.57
N PRO A 112 45.58 3.01 0.64
CA PRO A 112 46.22 1.98 1.47
C PRO A 112 46.31 0.60 0.80
N PHE A 113 45.44 0.33 -0.19
CA PHE A 113 45.53 -0.87 -1.02
C PHE A 113 46.63 -0.79 -2.09
N ALA A 114 46.93 0.39 -2.62
CA ALA A 114 48.05 0.58 -3.54
C ALA A 114 49.39 0.37 -2.83
N ASP A 115 49.51 0.78 -1.56
CA ASP A 115 50.69 0.52 -0.74
C ASP A 115 50.88 -0.97 -0.45
N LEU A 116 49.79 -1.70 -0.19
CA LEU A 116 49.83 -3.16 -0.03
C LEU A 116 50.27 -3.87 -1.31
N ILE A 117 49.71 -3.47 -2.46
CA ILE A 117 50.09 -4.03 -3.77
C ILE A 117 51.53 -3.66 -4.12
N ARG A 118 51.97 -2.43 -3.84
CA ARG A 118 53.35 -1.97 -4.05
C ARG A 118 54.32 -2.77 -3.19
N ARG A 119 54.01 -3.01 -1.91
CA ARG A 119 54.80 -3.82 -1.00
C ARG A 119 54.92 -5.28 -1.43
N VAL A 120 53.84 -5.87 -1.96
CA VAL A 120 53.85 -7.22 -2.53
C VAL A 120 54.66 -7.28 -3.83
N MET A 121 54.53 -6.27 -4.71
CA MET A 121 55.32 -6.20 -5.95
C MET A 121 56.81 -5.95 -5.69
N GLU A 122 57.17 -5.12 -4.71
CA GLU A 122 58.55 -4.89 -4.27
C GLU A 122 59.16 -6.14 -3.63
N SER A 123 58.39 -6.85 -2.79
CA SER A 123 58.76 -8.16 -2.26
C SER A 123 58.99 -9.20 -3.36
N SER A 124 58.28 -9.13 -4.49
CA SER A 124 58.48 -10.02 -5.63
C SER A 124 59.71 -9.64 -6.48
N LYS A 125 60.11 -8.36 -6.53
CA LYS A 125 61.33 -7.91 -7.23
C LYS A 125 62.62 -8.21 -6.46
N GLY A 126 62.55 -8.40 -5.13
CA GLY A 126 63.68 -8.87 -4.31
C GLY A 126 63.97 -10.37 -4.39
N GLY A 127 63.20 -11.13 -5.18
CA GLY A 127 63.34 -12.57 -5.39
C GLY A 127 64.19 -12.98 -6.60
N LYS A 128 65.11 -12.14 -7.06
CA LYS A 128 66.19 -12.56 -7.98
C LYS A 128 67.51 -12.45 -7.23
N LYS A 129 68.24 -13.57 -7.18
CA LYS A 129 69.69 -13.57 -7.00
C LYS A 129 70.34 -12.63 -8.01
#